data_AF-A0A0G0S4I5-F1
#
_entry.id   AF-A0A0G0S4I5-F1
#
_cell.length_a   1.000
_cell.length_b   1.000
_cell.length_c   1.000
_cell.angle_alpha   90.00
_cell.angle_beta   90.00
_cell.angle_gamma   90.00
#
_symmetry.space_group_name_H-M   'P 1'
#
loop_
_entity.id
_entity.type
_entity.pdbx_description
1 polymer ?
#
loop_
_entity_poly.entity_id
_entity_poly.type
_entity_poly.pdbx_seq_one_letter_code
_entity_poly.pdbx_strand_id
1 'polypeptide(L)'
;MYALKKDELGDSRAISPVSSSSWAYNSQVKQYSYDPEKAKDIVDNLPDTLKEDLTVKLVSTPLLLPTAEKIAIFWDAIGIKTEVLVSSVIPNEFQVFLTIFDIPRDPDQYTLWHSTQTTTNISNYASPRIDKLLEDGRATLESEERKKIYLDFQRFLLEDSPAGFLYHPMHFEISRK
;
A
#
# COMPACT_ATOMS: atom_id res chain seq x y z
N MET A 1 3.03 2.27 -9.26
CA MET A 1 3.93 2.49 -8.09
C MET A 1 5.12 3.40 -8.38
N TYR A 2 5.91 3.14 -9.45
CA TYR A 2 7.07 3.96 -9.84
C TYR A 2 6.70 5.36 -10.36
N ALA A 3 5.50 5.54 -10.89
CA ALA A 3 4.99 6.82 -11.38
C ALA A 3 4.70 7.86 -10.27
N LEU A 4 4.64 7.44 -9.00
CA LEU A 4 4.15 8.29 -7.91
C LEU A 4 5.30 9.03 -7.23
N LYS A 5 5.28 10.37 -7.28
CA LYS A 5 6.12 11.23 -6.45
C LYS A 5 5.59 11.27 -5.03
N LYS A 6 5.89 10.24 -4.24
CA LYS A 6 5.29 10.04 -2.90
C LYS A 6 5.57 11.19 -1.93
N ASP A 7 6.71 11.88 -2.09
CA ASP A 7 7.07 13.03 -1.26
C ASP A 7 6.20 14.28 -1.54
N GLU A 8 5.42 14.28 -2.63
CA GLU A 8 4.44 15.34 -2.96
C GLU A 8 2.99 14.98 -2.55
N LEU A 9 2.77 13.75 -2.04
CA LEU A 9 1.45 13.23 -1.68
C LEU A 9 1.10 13.46 -0.20
N GLY A 10 2.08 13.65 0.67
CA GLY A 10 1.88 13.88 2.10
C GLY A 10 3.19 14.09 2.84
N ASP A 11 3.21 13.83 4.14
CA ASP A 11 4.34 14.16 4.99
C ASP A 11 5.48 13.13 4.87
N SER A 12 5.48 12.10 5.72
CA SER A 12 6.59 11.16 5.82
C SER A 12 6.34 9.95 4.95
N ARG A 13 7.15 9.75 3.91
CA ARG A 13 7.02 8.60 2.99
C ARG A 13 6.96 7.27 3.77
N ALA A 14 5.94 6.47 3.46
CA ALA A 14 5.80 5.12 3.96
C ALA A 14 6.38 4.13 2.93
N ILE A 15 7.31 3.27 3.34
CA ILE A 15 7.89 2.26 2.44
C ILE A 15 7.41 0.83 2.73
N SER A 16 6.71 0.63 3.85
CA SER A 16 6.17 -0.65 4.29
C SER A 16 4.85 -0.43 5.05
N PRO A 17 4.03 -1.47 5.30
CA PRO A 17 2.84 -1.33 6.13
C PRO A 17 3.16 -1.18 7.63
N VAL A 18 4.41 -1.39 8.04
CA VAL A 18 4.86 -1.29 9.43
C VAL A 18 5.49 0.07 9.67
N SER A 19 5.14 0.70 10.79
CA SER A 19 5.71 2.00 11.21
C SER A 19 7.23 1.92 11.39
N SER A 20 7.93 2.99 11.02
CA SER A 20 9.37 3.13 11.26
C SER A 20 9.77 3.11 12.73
N SER A 21 8.83 3.36 13.65
CA SER A 21 9.03 3.26 15.10
C SER A 21 8.87 1.83 15.66
N SER A 22 8.45 0.87 14.83
CA SER A 22 8.28 -0.52 15.26
C SER A 22 9.62 -1.22 15.46
N TRP A 23 9.71 -2.07 16.48
CA TRP A 23 10.88 -2.93 16.74
C TRP A 23 11.15 -3.95 15.62
N ALA A 24 10.13 -4.22 14.79
CA ALA A 24 10.19 -5.13 13.65
C ALA A 24 10.22 -4.41 12.29
N TYR A 25 10.46 -3.10 12.24
CA TYR A 25 10.50 -2.36 10.99
C TYR A 25 11.63 -2.84 10.05
N ASN A 26 11.30 -3.10 8.79
CA ASN A 26 12.26 -3.49 7.76
C ASN A 26 12.54 -2.32 6.78
N SER A 27 13.70 -1.68 6.91
CA SER A 27 14.13 -0.61 6.00
C SER A 27 14.72 -1.11 4.68
N GLN A 28 14.98 -2.41 4.55
CA GLN A 28 15.63 -3.04 3.39
C GLN A 28 14.63 -3.66 2.40
N VAL A 29 13.34 -3.34 2.53
CA VAL A 29 12.31 -3.75 1.56
C VAL A 29 12.53 -3.11 0.19
N LYS A 30 11.98 -3.75 -0.85
CA LYS A 30 11.99 -3.20 -2.21
C LYS A 30 11.35 -1.81 -2.22
N GLN A 31 12.16 -0.80 -2.52
CA GLN A 31 11.67 0.57 -2.59
C GLN A 31 11.13 0.86 -3.99
N TYR A 32 9.85 1.19 -4.08
CA TYR A 32 9.24 1.75 -5.29
C TYR A 32 9.47 3.26 -5.30
N SER A 33 10.72 3.67 -5.46
CA SER A 33 11.10 5.08 -5.61
C SER A 33 10.54 5.65 -6.91
N TYR A 34 10.40 6.98 -6.98
CA TYR A 34 9.88 7.63 -8.18
C TYR A 34 10.84 7.40 -9.35
N ASP A 35 10.31 6.81 -10.42
CA ASP A 35 11.04 6.45 -11.64
C ASP A 35 10.03 6.47 -12.80
N PRO A 36 9.78 7.65 -13.41
CA PRO A 36 8.77 7.80 -14.46
C PRO A 36 9.18 7.11 -15.75
N GLU A 37 10.47 6.97 -16.04
CA GLU A 37 10.98 6.27 -17.22
C GLU A 37 10.67 4.78 -17.11
N LYS A 38 11.00 4.16 -15.99
CA LYS A 38 10.63 2.76 -15.72
C LYS A 38 9.13 2.55 -15.68
N ALA A 39 8.38 3.50 -15.11
CA ALA A 39 6.92 3.40 -15.09
C ALA A 39 6.34 3.41 -16.51
N LYS A 40 6.85 4.30 -17.38
CA LYS A 40 6.45 4.38 -18.77
C LYS A 40 6.86 3.13 -19.56
N ASP A 41 8.07 2.64 -19.38
CA ASP A 41 8.53 1.38 -20.00
C ASP A 41 7.63 0.20 -19.64
N ILE A 42 7.19 0.09 -18.38
CA ILE A 42 6.22 -0.95 -17.97
C ILE A 42 4.90 -0.80 -18.72
N VAL A 43 4.38 0.42 -18.88
CA VAL A 43 3.12 0.70 -19.59
C VAL A 43 3.26 0.41 -21.09
N ASP A 44 4.37 0.83 -21.69
CA ASP A 44 4.66 0.64 -23.11
C ASP A 44 4.86 -0.84 -23.47
N ASN A 45 5.23 -1.68 -22.50
CA ASN A 45 5.37 -3.14 -22.67
C ASN A 45 4.10 -3.93 -22.30
N LEU A 46 2.99 -3.28 -21.97
CA LEU A 46 1.72 -3.99 -21.76
C LEU A 46 1.21 -4.62 -23.07
N PRO A 47 0.52 -5.78 -23.01
CA PRO A 47 -0.19 -6.34 -24.15
C PRO A 47 -1.16 -5.33 -24.77
N ASP A 48 -1.24 -5.28 -26.10
CA ASP A 48 -2.08 -4.29 -26.82
C ASP A 48 -3.55 -4.36 -26.41
N THR A 49 -4.05 -5.56 -26.08
CA THR A 49 -5.39 -5.80 -25.54
C THR A 49 -5.68 -5.03 -24.23
N LEU A 50 -4.64 -4.72 -23.45
CA LEU A 50 -4.76 -3.92 -22.23
C LEU A 50 -4.54 -2.43 -22.47
N LYS A 51 -3.90 -2.05 -23.58
CA LYS A 51 -3.60 -0.64 -23.91
C LYS A 51 -4.76 0.08 -24.56
N GLU A 52 -5.54 -0.59 -25.42
CA GLU A 52 -6.59 0.04 -26.22
C GLU A 52 -7.71 0.69 -25.39
N ASP A 53 -7.87 0.31 -24.11
CA ASP A 53 -8.86 0.89 -23.18
C ASP A 53 -8.32 1.04 -21.75
N LEU A 54 -7.05 1.46 -21.59
CA LEU A 54 -6.43 1.61 -20.27
C LEU A 54 -6.96 2.85 -19.54
N THR A 55 -8.18 2.76 -19.02
CA THR A 55 -8.71 3.70 -18.02
C THR A 55 -8.75 3.01 -16.65
N VAL A 56 -8.02 3.57 -15.69
CA VAL A 56 -7.99 3.07 -14.30
C VAL A 56 -9.02 3.81 -13.47
N LYS A 57 -9.94 3.08 -12.84
CA LYS A 57 -10.89 3.60 -11.85
C LYS A 57 -10.23 3.62 -10.48
N LEU A 58 -9.96 4.84 -9.99
CA LEU A 58 -9.43 5.10 -8.66
C LEU A 58 -10.56 5.53 -7.75
N VAL A 59 -11.00 4.64 -6.86
CA VAL A 59 -11.97 4.97 -5.82
C VAL A 59 -11.24 5.57 -4.63
N SER A 60 -11.75 6.65 -4.04
CA SER A 60 -11.19 7.30 -2.87
C SER A 60 -12.28 7.67 -1.87
N THR A 61 -11.90 7.86 -0.61
CA THR A 61 -12.77 8.53 0.37
C THR A 61 -12.79 10.05 0.13
N PRO A 62 -13.83 10.78 0.59
CA PRO A 62 -13.88 12.24 0.46
C PRO A 62 -12.66 12.95 1.07
N LEU A 63 -12.14 12.44 2.20
CA LEU A 63 -10.97 12.98 2.87
C LEU A 63 -9.70 12.90 2.00
N LEU A 64 -9.59 11.86 1.17
CA LEU A 64 -8.40 11.57 0.36
C LEU A 64 -8.55 12.04 -1.10
N LEU A 65 -9.66 12.69 -1.46
CA LEU A 65 -9.92 13.16 -2.83
C LEU A 65 -8.78 14.01 -3.40
N PRO A 66 -8.20 15.01 -2.68
CA PRO A 66 -7.07 15.78 -3.22
C PRO A 66 -5.84 14.91 -3.52
N THR A 67 -5.61 13.86 -2.72
CA THR A 67 -4.52 12.90 -2.94
C THR A 67 -4.82 12.01 -4.16
N ALA A 68 -6.07 11.59 -4.35
CA ALA A 68 -6.49 10.81 -5.51
C ALA A 68 -6.34 11.60 -6.82
N GLU A 69 -6.72 12.88 -6.82
CA GLU A 69 -6.54 13.77 -7.98
C GLU A 69 -5.06 13.97 -8.34
N LYS A 70 -4.17 14.12 -7.34
CA LYS A 70 -2.72 14.15 -7.56
C LYS A 70 -2.19 12.85 -8.16
N ILE A 71 -2.65 11.70 -7.66
CA ILE A 71 -2.28 10.38 -8.21
C ILE A 71 -2.71 10.29 -9.68
N ALA A 72 -3.93 10.73 -10.01
CA ALA A 72 -4.42 10.77 -11.38
C ALA A 72 -3.53 11.63 -12.29
N ILE A 73 -3.07 12.80 -11.82
CA ILE A 73 -2.11 13.65 -12.57
C ILE A 73 -0.79 12.92 -12.82
N PHE A 74 -0.26 12.21 -11.83
CA PHE A 74 0.99 11.45 -11.98
C PHE A 74 0.86 10.28 -12.95
N TRP A 75 -0.30 9.63 -12.99
CA TRP A 75 -0.60 8.56 -13.94
C TRP A 75 -0.84 9.08 -15.35
N ASP A 76 -1.53 10.21 -15.50
CA ASP A 76 -1.75 10.86 -16.79
C ASP A 76 -0.41 11.25 -17.45
N ALA A 77 0.55 11.73 -16.67
CA ALA A 77 1.89 12.08 -17.14
C ALA A 77 2.68 10.91 -17.78
N ILE A 78 2.28 9.66 -17.51
CA ILE A 78 2.85 8.46 -18.13
C ILE A 78 1.87 7.73 -19.07
N GLY A 79 0.77 8.40 -19.46
CA GLY A 79 -0.20 7.88 -20.42
C GLY A 79 -1.27 6.96 -19.83
N ILE A 80 -1.41 6.89 -18.50
CA ILE A 80 -2.48 6.13 -17.84
C ILE A 80 -3.65 7.08 -17.51
N LYS A 81 -4.75 6.95 -18.24
CA LYS A 81 -5.97 7.70 -17.96
C LYS A 81 -6.61 7.20 -16.66
N THR A 82 -7.04 8.13 -15.81
CA THR A 82 -7.62 7.80 -14.50
C THR A 82 -8.98 8.43 -14.32
N GLU A 83 -9.97 7.63 -13.92
CA GLU A 83 -11.29 8.07 -13.49
C GLU A 83 -11.32 8.06 -11.95
N VAL A 84 -11.41 9.23 -11.33
CA VAL A 84 -11.48 9.36 -9.87
C VAL A 84 -12.94 9.29 -9.43
N LEU A 85 -13.24 8.33 -8.56
CA LEU A 85 -14.56 8.10 -7.97
C LEU A 85 -14.50 8.31 -6.47
N VAL A 86 -15.59 8.81 -5.87
CA VAL A 86 -15.67 9.05 -4.43
C VAL A 86 -16.69 8.11 -3.80
N SER A 87 -16.29 7.42 -2.73
CA SER A 87 -17.15 6.56 -1.92
C SER A 87 -16.95 6.84 -0.44
N SER A 88 -18.04 6.88 0.32
CA SER A 88 -18.01 6.99 1.79
C SER A 88 -17.88 5.64 2.51
N VAL A 89 -17.94 4.53 1.76
CA VAL A 89 -17.77 3.16 2.26
C VAL A 89 -16.70 2.43 1.46
N ILE A 90 -16.12 1.38 2.06
CA ILE A 90 -15.18 0.50 1.34
C ILE A 90 -15.97 -0.17 0.19
N PRO A 91 -15.57 0.02 -1.07
CA PRO A 91 -16.24 -0.59 -2.20
C PRO A 91 -16.02 -2.10 -2.23
N ASN A 92 -17.05 -2.86 -2.64
CA ASN A 92 -16.94 -4.32 -2.80
C ASN A 92 -16.07 -4.72 -4.00
N GLU A 93 -16.09 -3.89 -5.06
CA GLU A 93 -15.33 -4.11 -6.29
C GLU A 93 -14.64 -2.80 -6.69
N PHE A 94 -13.35 -2.87 -7.01
CA PHE A 94 -12.56 -1.73 -7.45
C PHE A 94 -11.30 -2.19 -8.19
N GLN A 95 -10.74 -1.33 -9.04
CA GLN A 95 -9.42 -1.55 -9.62
C GLN A 95 -8.33 -0.99 -8.70
N VAL A 96 -8.52 0.23 -8.20
CA VAL A 96 -7.68 0.81 -7.14
C VAL A 96 -8.56 1.51 -6.12
N PHE A 97 -8.29 1.28 -4.84
CA PHE A 97 -8.94 1.98 -3.74
C PHE A 97 -7.90 2.69 -2.88
N LEU A 98 -8.02 4.01 -2.77
CA LEU A 98 -7.21 4.85 -1.89
C LEU A 98 -7.92 4.98 -0.54
N THR A 99 -7.28 4.46 0.50
CA THR A 99 -7.80 4.51 1.87
C THR A 99 -6.68 4.73 2.88
N ILE A 100 -7.07 5.04 4.12
CA ILE A 100 -6.18 5.10 5.27
C ILE A 100 -6.13 3.72 5.91
N PHE A 101 -4.95 3.39 6.43
CA PHE A 101 -4.71 2.15 7.14
C PHE A 101 -4.17 2.45 8.55
N ASP A 102 -4.83 1.91 9.59
CA ASP A 102 -4.42 2.09 10.97
C ASP A 102 -3.32 1.10 11.35
N ILE A 103 -2.11 1.62 11.55
CA ILE A 103 -0.95 0.78 11.83
C ILE A 103 -0.99 0.32 13.30
N PRO A 104 -1.08 -0.99 13.57
CA PRO A 104 -1.06 -1.49 14.93
C PRO A 104 0.30 -1.25 15.60
N ARG A 105 0.30 -1.12 16.93
CA ARG A 105 1.54 -1.00 17.72
C ARG A 105 2.39 -2.26 17.65
N ASP A 106 1.73 -3.41 17.67
CA ASP A 106 2.36 -4.70 17.44
C ASP A 106 2.46 -4.93 15.92
N PRO A 107 3.56 -5.51 15.38
CA PRO A 107 3.72 -5.73 13.95
C PRO A 107 2.80 -6.82 13.36
N ASP A 108 1.99 -7.50 14.18
CA ASP A 108 0.95 -8.40 13.70
C ASP A 108 -0.08 -7.66 12.84
N GLN A 109 -0.15 -8.08 11.58
CA GLN A 109 -1.05 -7.54 10.57
C GLN A 109 -1.95 -8.62 9.97
N TYR A 110 -2.19 -9.70 10.72
CA TYR A 110 -3.00 -10.83 10.30
C TYR A 110 -4.38 -10.41 9.78
N THR A 111 -5.07 -9.51 10.48
CA THR A 111 -6.41 -9.04 10.10
C THR A 111 -6.45 -8.35 8.73
N LEU A 112 -5.30 -7.93 8.21
CA LEU A 112 -5.21 -7.06 7.03
C LEU A 112 -4.78 -7.78 5.77
N TRP A 113 -3.93 -8.80 5.93
CA TRP A 113 -3.26 -9.45 4.81
C TRP A 113 -3.46 -10.96 4.76
N HIS A 114 -3.96 -11.57 5.84
CA HIS A 114 -4.20 -13.01 5.83
C HIS A 114 -5.38 -13.35 4.93
N SER A 115 -5.24 -14.37 4.09
CA SER A 115 -6.22 -14.74 3.06
C SER A 115 -7.59 -15.13 3.61
N THR A 116 -7.65 -15.58 4.87
CA THR A 116 -8.92 -15.92 5.54
C THR A 116 -9.75 -14.71 5.96
N GLN A 117 -9.19 -13.49 5.87
CA GLN A 117 -9.86 -12.27 6.34
C GLN A 117 -10.74 -11.66 5.25
N THR A 118 -11.95 -12.18 5.08
CA THR A 118 -12.83 -11.76 3.97
C THR A 118 -13.40 -10.34 4.08
N THR A 119 -13.33 -9.71 5.26
CA THR A 119 -13.90 -8.37 5.49
C THR A 119 -12.82 -7.29 5.65
N THR A 120 -11.71 -7.63 6.30
CA THR A 120 -10.67 -6.66 6.68
C THR A 120 -9.45 -6.69 5.75
N ASN A 121 -9.24 -7.77 4.98
CA ASN A 121 -8.29 -7.77 3.86
C ASN A 121 -8.93 -7.13 2.63
N ILE A 122 -8.92 -5.81 2.60
CA ILE A 122 -9.50 -5.00 1.53
C ILE A 122 -8.87 -5.33 0.17
N SER A 123 -7.59 -5.73 0.14
CA SER A 123 -6.87 -6.06 -1.10
C SER A 123 -7.29 -7.38 -1.74
N ASN A 124 -8.05 -8.23 -1.02
CA ASN A 124 -8.33 -9.61 -1.39
C ASN A 124 -7.06 -10.43 -1.69
N TYR A 125 -5.92 -9.99 -1.16
CA TYR A 125 -4.64 -10.61 -1.42
C TYR A 125 -4.58 -11.98 -0.73
N ALA A 126 -4.12 -13.00 -1.45
CA ALA A 126 -3.98 -14.35 -0.94
C ALA A 126 -2.61 -14.90 -1.32
N SER A 127 -1.83 -15.29 -0.32
CA SER A 127 -0.50 -15.86 -0.52
C SER A 127 -0.18 -16.81 0.63
N PRO A 128 -0.03 -18.12 0.36
CA PRO A 128 0.29 -19.10 1.41
C PRO A 128 1.56 -18.76 2.19
N ARG A 129 2.52 -18.07 1.54
CA ARG A 129 3.75 -17.60 2.18
C ARG A 129 3.46 -16.50 3.20
N ILE A 130 2.61 -15.53 2.85
CA ILE A 130 2.25 -14.43 3.76
C ILE A 130 1.37 -14.94 4.89
N ASP A 131 0.42 -15.82 4.58
CA ASP A 131 -0.42 -16.48 5.58
C ASP A 131 0.43 -17.17 6.64
N LYS A 132 1.36 -18.04 6.19
CA LYS A 132 2.29 -18.73 7.08
C LYS A 132 3.14 -17.80 7.94
N LEU A 133 3.69 -16.73 7.37
CA LEU A 133 4.51 -15.77 8.13
C LEU A 133 3.69 -15.05 9.20
N LEU A 134 2.44 -14.72 8.91
CA LEU A 134 1.55 -14.08 9.88
C LEU A 134 1.13 -15.06 11.00
N GLU A 135 0.87 -16.33 10.65
CA GLU A 135 0.60 -17.40 11.62
C GLU A 135 1.80 -17.67 12.53
N ASP A 136 2.98 -17.89 11.95
CA ASP A 136 4.22 -18.15 12.69
C ASP A 136 4.59 -16.96 13.58
N GLY A 137 4.40 -15.72 13.10
CA GLY A 137 4.67 -14.49 13.85
C GLY A 137 3.77 -14.33 15.08
N ARG A 138 2.54 -14.84 15.03
CA ARG A 138 1.60 -14.86 16.18
C ARG A 138 1.88 -15.98 17.17
N ALA A 139 2.38 -17.12 16.69
CA ALA A 139 2.72 -18.28 17.52
C ALA A 139 4.09 -18.14 18.22
N THR A 140 4.96 -17.25 17.74
CA THR A 140 6.33 -17.10 18.24
C THR A 140 6.40 -16.11 19.42
N LEU A 141 6.91 -16.58 20.56
CA LEU A 141 7.13 -15.75 21.76
C LEU A 141 8.51 -15.08 21.81
N GLU A 142 9.52 -15.75 21.26
CA GLU A 142 10.91 -15.26 21.27
C GLU A 142 11.06 -14.04 20.37
N SER A 143 11.41 -12.88 20.96
CA SER A 143 11.34 -11.58 20.27
C SER A 143 12.24 -11.50 19.04
N GLU A 144 13.45 -12.07 19.09
CA GLU A 144 14.39 -12.02 17.96
C GLU A 144 13.96 -12.92 16.80
N GLU A 145 13.33 -14.06 17.09
CA GLU A 145 12.81 -14.93 16.04
C GLU A 145 11.55 -14.33 15.41
N ARG A 146 10.65 -13.81 16.26
CA ARG A 146 9.46 -13.09 15.83
C ARG A 146 9.81 -11.90 14.93
N LYS A 147 10.90 -11.20 15.24
CA LYS A 147 11.42 -10.09 14.41
C LYS A 147 11.75 -10.54 13.00
N LYS A 148 12.51 -11.63 12.84
CA LYS A 148 12.91 -12.16 11.52
C LYS A 148 11.69 -12.49 10.68
N ILE A 149 10.68 -13.13 11.28
CA ILE A 149 9.41 -13.46 10.61
C ILE A 149 8.74 -12.19 10.06
N TYR A 150 8.63 -11.12 10.85
CA TYR A 150 8.02 -9.88 10.39
C TYR A 150 8.88 -9.10 9.39
N LEU A 151 10.21 -9.22 9.44
CA LEU A 151 11.09 -8.67 8.41
C LEU A 151 10.83 -9.36 7.06
N ASP A 152 10.71 -10.68 7.05
CA ASP A 152 10.40 -11.47 5.85
C ASP A 152 8.98 -11.20 5.35
N PHE A 153 7.98 -11.08 6.24
CA PHE A 153 6.62 -10.67 5.89
C PHE A 153 6.62 -9.36 5.10
N GLN A 154 7.30 -8.32 5.63
CA GLN A 154 7.41 -7.03 4.93
C GLN A 154 8.12 -7.18 3.58
N ARG A 155 9.22 -7.94 3.49
CA ARG A 155 9.94 -8.13 2.23
C ARG A 155 9.01 -8.72 1.17
N PHE A 156 8.39 -9.85 1.49
CA PHE A 156 7.60 -10.60 0.53
C PHE A 156 6.29 -9.88 0.16
N LEU A 157 5.62 -9.23 1.11
CA LEU A 157 4.44 -8.43 0.82
C LEU A 157 4.77 -7.31 -0.18
N LEU A 158 5.91 -6.64 -0.03
CA LEU A 158 6.32 -5.55 -0.92
C LEU A 158 6.81 -6.05 -2.29
N GLU A 159 7.38 -7.25 -2.37
CA GLU A 159 7.70 -7.90 -3.64
C GLU A 159 6.44 -8.23 -4.44
N ASP A 160 5.43 -8.78 -3.76
CA ASP A 160 4.14 -9.14 -4.36
C ASP A 160 3.29 -7.88 -4.68
N SER A 161 3.54 -6.77 -3.96
CA SER A 161 2.96 -5.44 -4.17
C SER A 161 1.42 -5.39 -4.23
N PRO A 162 0.69 -6.01 -3.27
CA PRO A 162 -0.78 -5.95 -3.24
C PRO A 162 -1.33 -4.56 -2.93
N ALA A 163 -0.50 -3.68 -2.36
CA ALA A 163 -0.84 -2.30 -2.07
C ALA A 163 0.35 -1.35 -2.25
N GLY A 164 0.04 -0.08 -2.52
CA GLY A 164 1.02 0.99 -2.56
C GLY A 164 1.01 1.84 -1.30
N PHE A 165 2.03 1.71 -0.45
CA PHE A 165 2.20 2.57 0.72
C PHE A 165 2.68 3.96 0.29
N LEU A 166 1.99 5.00 0.76
CA LEU A 166 2.22 6.38 0.33
C LEU A 166 2.98 7.18 1.40
N TYR A 167 2.31 7.53 2.51
CA TYR A 167 2.88 8.35 3.57
C TYR A 167 2.18 8.10 4.92
N HIS A 168 2.86 8.51 6.00
CA HIS A 168 2.28 8.65 7.33
C HIS A 168 1.87 10.12 7.54
N PRO A 169 0.59 10.40 7.83
CA PRO A 169 0.16 11.76 8.14
C PRO A 169 0.68 12.21 9.50
N MET A 170 1.17 13.45 9.60
CA MET A 170 1.51 14.05 10.88
C MET A 170 0.26 14.34 11.70
N HIS A 171 0.32 14.03 12.99
CA HIS A 171 -0.73 14.38 13.95
C HIS A 171 -0.18 15.41 14.93
N PHE A 172 -0.94 16.49 15.15
CA PHE A 172 -0.64 17.50 16.17
C PHE A 172 -1.67 17.34 17.29
N GLU A 173 -1.20 17.05 18.50
CA GLU A 173 -2.05 17.06 19.69
C GLU A 173 -1.99 18.45 20.33
N ILE A 174 -3.10 19.19 20.28
CA ILE A 174 -3.21 20.51 20.90
C ILE A 174 -3.89 20.34 22.25
N SER A 175 -3.11 20.31 23.33
CA SER A 175 -3.62 20.35 24.71
C SER A 175 -3.53 21.76 25.29
N ARG A 176 -4.61 22.24 25.92
CA ARG A 176 -4.59 23.49 26.70
C ARG A 176 -3.95 23.22 28.07
N LYS A 177 -2.98 24.05 28.46
CA LYS A 177 -2.40 24.07 29.83
C LYS A 177 -3.42 24.58 30.84
#